data_AF-A0A8T3WU97-F1
#
_entry.id   AF-A0A8T3WU97-F1
#
_cell.length_a   1.000
_cell.length_b   1.000
_cell.length_c   1.000
_cell.angle_alpha   90.00
_cell.angle_beta   90.00
_cell.angle_gamma   90.00
#
_symmetry.space_group_name_H-M   'P 1'
#
loop_
_entity.id
_entity.type
_entity.pdbx_description
1 polymer ?
#
loop_
_entity_poly.entity_id
_entity_poly.type
_entity_poly.pdbx_seq_one_letter_code
_entity_poly.pdbx_strand_id
1 'polypeptide(L)'
;MIVSFFEEFPTKENLEKIKLIDFKTKLYVVSGSLAEFKKILPEIEKKNIKEIIYWPVLKKEEGYWYSPFSKRSAIIRTLKEIPDKLPVMIDLELPTTQNSNLYFTQLHNFPKNKLLIERFIRQHNSVYTAEYFPIKRTMKFLGLHYNPIKYKSKMIKMFYTSMWPFPR
;
A
#
# COMPACT_ATOMS: atom_id res chain seq x y z
N MET A 1 -4.06 10.58 21.84
CA MET A 1 -4.38 9.48 20.89
C MET A 1 -4.33 10.03 19.47
N ILE A 2 -3.78 9.28 18.51
CA ILE A 2 -3.86 9.61 17.08
C ILE A 2 -4.71 8.52 16.42
N VAL A 3 -5.72 8.92 15.65
CA VAL A 3 -6.57 7.99 14.90
C VAL A 3 -6.13 8.03 13.44
N SER A 4 -6.15 6.89 12.75
CA SER A 4 -5.77 6.81 11.33
C SER A 4 -6.96 6.42 10.48
N PHE A 5 -7.12 7.07 9.33
CA PHE A 5 -8.14 6.73 8.33
C PHE A 5 -7.49 6.32 7.01
N PHE A 6 -8.16 5.41 6.32
CA PHE A 6 -7.74 4.86 5.03
C PHE A 6 -8.81 5.19 4.00
N GLU A 7 -8.45 5.97 2.99
CA GLU A 7 -9.34 6.37 1.89
C GLU A 7 -8.89 5.64 0.62
N GLU A 8 -9.55 4.53 0.31
CA GLU A 8 -9.21 3.68 -0.85
C GLU A 8 -9.75 4.23 -2.18
N PHE A 9 -10.88 4.95 -2.14
CA PHE A 9 -11.54 5.47 -3.33
C PHE A 9 -11.86 6.96 -3.15
N PRO A 10 -10.84 7.83 -3.12
CA PRO A 10 -11.04 9.24 -2.83
C PRO A 10 -11.99 9.88 -3.83
N THR A 11 -13.13 10.33 -3.32
CA THR A 11 -14.11 11.13 -4.05
C THR A 11 -14.23 12.49 -3.35
N LYS A 12 -14.70 13.51 -4.07
CA LYS A 12 -14.98 14.81 -3.47
C LYS A 12 -15.87 14.70 -2.22
N GLU A 13 -16.91 13.87 -2.29
CA GLU A 13 -17.84 13.62 -1.19
C GLU A 13 -17.16 12.96 0.03
N ASN A 14 -16.26 12.00 -0.19
CA ASN A 14 -15.52 11.36 0.90
C ASN A 14 -14.51 12.33 1.52
N LEU A 15 -13.81 13.11 0.70
CA LEU A 15 -12.84 14.10 1.14
C LEU A 15 -13.51 15.24 1.91
N GLU A 16 -14.73 15.65 1.56
CA GLU A 16 -15.49 16.64 2.31
C GLU A 16 -15.77 16.20 3.76
N LYS A 17 -15.89 14.89 4.03
CA LYS A 17 -16.07 14.35 5.40
C LYS A 17 -14.86 14.58 6.29
N ILE A 18 -13.68 14.90 5.74
CA ILE A 18 -12.52 15.33 6.53
C ILE A 18 -12.86 16.57 7.38
N LYS A 19 -13.86 17.38 6.97
CA LYS A 19 -14.40 18.50 7.75
C LYS A 19 -15.01 18.07 9.11
N LEU A 20 -15.36 16.80 9.27
CA LEU A 20 -15.88 16.25 10.53
C LEU A 20 -14.78 15.84 11.52
N ILE A 21 -13.52 15.77 11.07
CA ILE A 21 -12.39 15.34 11.90
C ILE A 21 -11.90 16.50 12.78
N ASP A 22 -12.11 16.41 14.09
CA ASP A 22 -11.72 17.38 15.11
C ASP A 22 -10.54 16.92 16.00
N PHE A 23 -10.07 15.68 15.84
CA PHE A 23 -8.95 15.07 16.56
C PHE A 23 -7.70 14.84 15.68
N LYS A 24 -6.53 14.67 16.32
CA LYS A 24 -5.25 14.42 15.65
C LYS A 24 -5.32 13.14 14.79
N THR A 25 -5.08 13.29 13.50
CA THR A 25 -5.34 12.23 12.53
C THR A 25 -4.18 12.00 11.55
N LYS A 26 -3.97 10.76 11.13
CA LYS A 26 -3.21 10.41 9.93
C LYS A 26 -4.16 9.94 8.84
N LEU A 27 -3.91 10.35 7.61
CA LEU A 27 -4.74 9.95 6.48
C LEU A 27 -3.89 9.19 5.46
N TYR A 28 -4.30 7.99 5.10
CA TYR A 28 -3.72 7.18 4.04
C TYR A 28 -4.63 7.30 2.83
N VAL A 29 -4.10 7.76 1.69
CA VAL A 29 -4.91 8.05 0.50
C VAL A 29 -4.40 7.24 -0.67
N VAL A 30 -5.29 6.44 -1.25
CA VAL A 30 -4.99 5.66 -2.45
C VAL A 30 -4.94 6.55 -3.68
N SER A 31 -3.95 6.32 -4.54
CA SER A 31 -4.01 6.78 -5.93
C SER A 31 -3.14 5.91 -6.84
N GLY A 32 -3.44 5.92 -8.14
CA GLY A 32 -2.72 5.11 -9.14
C GLY A 32 -1.39 5.73 -9.59
N SER A 33 -1.17 7.00 -9.23
CA SER A 33 0.10 7.72 -9.44
C SER A 33 0.31 8.83 -8.42
N LEU A 34 1.57 9.24 -8.26
CA LEU A 34 1.95 10.40 -7.45
C LEU A 34 1.31 11.69 -7.97
N ALA A 35 1.12 11.80 -9.28
CA ALA A 35 0.49 12.96 -9.89
C ALA A 35 -0.98 13.11 -9.43
N GLU A 36 -1.72 11.99 -9.39
CA GLU A 36 -3.08 11.95 -8.84
C GLU A 36 -3.09 12.27 -7.34
N PHE A 37 -2.19 11.66 -6.56
CA PHE A 37 -2.06 11.93 -5.13
C PHE A 37 -1.88 13.43 -4.88
N LYS A 38 -0.97 14.08 -5.62
CA LYS A 38 -0.69 15.52 -5.49
C LYS A 38 -1.89 16.41 -5.84
N LYS A 39 -2.78 15.97 -6.73
CA LYS A 39 -4.02 16.70 -7.04
C LYS A 39 -5.03 16.65 -5.90
N ILE A 40 -5.01 15.59 -5.09
CA ILE A 40 -5.89 15.40 -3.95
C ILE A 40 -5.43 16.23 -2.73
N LEU A 41 -4.11 16.43 -2.56
CA LEU A 41 -3.55 17.11 -1.38
C LEU A 41 -4.18 18.48 -1.04
N PRO A 42 -4.46 19.38 -2.01
CA PRO A 42 -5.09 20.67 -1.72
C PRO A 42 -6.49 20.55 -1.13
N GLU A 43 -7.20 19.43 -1.36
CA GLU A 43 -8.54 19.19 -0.82
C GLU A 43 -8.52 18.77 0.66
N ILE A 44 -7.34 18.41 1.19
CA ILE A 44 -7.14 17.80 2.53
C ILE A 44 -6.54 18.81 3.53
N GLU A 45 -6.66 20.12 3.30
CA GLU A 45 -6.02 21.09 4.20
C GLU A 45 -6.80 21.30 5.51
N LYS A 46 -6.29 20.72 6.60
CA LYS A 46 -6.86 20.89 7.94
C LYS A 46 -5.82 20.78 9.06
N LYS A 47 -5.94 21.65 10.08
CA LYS A 47 -5.06 21.71 11.27
C LYS A 47 -4.91 20.37 12.03
N ASN A 48 -5.90 19.49 11.92
CA ASN A 48 -5.97 18.23 12.66
C ASN A 48 -5.34 17.04 11.92
N ILE A 49 -5.12 17.15 10.62
CA ILE A 49 -4.39 16.15 9.84
C ILE A 49 -2.89 16.38 10.08
N LYS A 50 -2.22 15.42 10.71
CA LYS A 50 -0.81 15.51 11.09
C LYS A 50 0.13 14.91 10.06
N GLU A 51 -0.36 13.97 9.27
CA GLU A 51 0.40 13.28 8.25
C GLU A 51 -0.58 12.79 7.18
N ILE A 52 -0.25 13.03 5.91
CA ILE A 52 -0.92 12.43 4.76
C ILE A 52 0.07 11.46 4.13
N ILE A 53 -0.31 10.20 4.01
CA ILE A 53 0.52 9.11 3.56
C ILE A 53 0.03 8.69 2.17
N TYR A 54 0.94 8.65 1.21
CA TYR A 54 0.65 8.15 -0.13
C TYR A 54 0.50 6.63 -0.10
N TRP A 55 -0.62 6.12 -0.60
CA TRP A 55 -0.87 4.69 -0.73
C TRP A 55 -0.96 4.32 -2.23
N PRO A 56 0.19 4.09 -2.90
CA PRO A 56 0.18 3.75 -4.32
C PRO A 56 -0.53 2.42 -4.58
N VAL A 57 -1.32 2.38 -5.66
CA VAL A 57 -1.92 1.14 -6.19
C VAL A 57 -1.46 0.82 -7.59
N LEU A 58 -1.43 -0.46 -7.90
CA LEU A 58 -1.28 -0.97 -9.26
C LEU A 58 -2.66 -1.05 -9.91
N LYS A 59 -2.72 -1.11 -11.25
CA LYS A 59 -3.99 -1.44 -11.90
C LYS A 59 -4.39 -2.87 -11.53
N LYS A 60 -5.69 -3.18 -11.60
CA LYS A 60 -6.20 -4.51 -11.20
C LYS A 60 -5.52 -5.63 -11.97
N GLU A 61 -5.39 -5.47 -13.29
CA GLU A 61 -4.70 -6.39 -14.21
C GLU A 61 -3.18 -6.46 -14.01
N GLU A 62 -2.61 -5.58 -13.19
CA GLU A 62 -1.20 -5.56 -12.80
C GLU A 62 -0.97 -6.21 -11.43
N GLY A 63 -2.04 -6.53 -10.68
CA GLY A 63 -2.00 -7.17 -9.36
C GLY A 63 -2.74 -6.40 -8.27
N TYR A 64 -3.18 -5.15 -8.54
CA TYR A 64 -3.78 -4.20 -7.59
C TYR A 64 -2.86 -3.81 -6.43
N TRP A 65 -2.50 -4.76 -5.57
CA TRP A 65 -1.55 -4.59 -4.48
C TRP A 65 -0.14 -5.09 -4.84
N TYR A 66 0.83 -4.78 -3.98
CA TYR A 66 2.22 -5.20 -4.20
C TYR A 66 2.43 -6.64 -3.76
N SER A 67 2.87 -7.47 -4.68
CA SER A 67 3.42 -8.78 -4.38
C SER A 67 4.56 -9.11 -5.32
N PRO A 68 5.36 -10.13 -5.00
CA PRO A 68 6.28 -10.70 -5.98
C PRO A 68 5.62 -11.20 -7.27
N PHE A 69 4.31 -11.47 -7.27
CA PHE A 69 3.54 -11.90 -8.45
C PHE A 69 2.91 -10.74 -9.22
N SER A 70 2.98 -9.51 -8.73
CA SER A 70 2.47 -8.35 -9.47
C SER A 70 3.34 -8.05 -10.70
N LYS A 71 2.78 -7.39 -11.72
CA LYS A 71 3.53 -7.10 -12.96
C LYS A 71 4.76 -6.26 -12.64
N ARG A 72 5.93 -6.77 -13.03
CA ARG A 72 7.23 -6.14 -12.73
C ARG A 72 7.32 -4.69 -13.20
N SER A 73 6.84 -4.40 -14.41
CA SER A 73 6.84 -3.04 -14.97
C SER A 73 6.01 -2.08 -14.12
N ALA A 74 4.89 -2.53 -13.57
CA ALA A 74 4.02 -1.74 -12.71
C ALA A 74 4.69 -1.41 -11.36
N ILE A 75 5.33 -2.41 -10.73
CA ILE A 75 6.13 -2.20 -9.51
C ILE A 75 7.24 -1.18 -9.76
N ILE A 76 7.98 -1.34 -10.87
CA ILE A 76 9.08 -0.41 -11.20
C ILE A 76 8.54 1.01 -11.44
N ARG A 77 7.45 1.14 -12.21
CA ARG A 77 6.82 2.44 -12.51
C ARG A 77 6.40 3.17 -11.24
N THR A 78 5.66 2.49 -10.38
CA THR A 78 5.09 3.07 -9.15
C THR A 78 6.13 3.34 -8.08
N LEU A 79 7.12 2.45 -7.88
CA LEU A 79 8.16 2.71 -6.87
C LEU A 79 9.13 3.82 -7.28
N LYS A 80 9.38 4.02 -8.58
CA LYS A 80 10.30 5.05 -9.08
C LYS A 80 9.79 6.48 -8.94
N GLU A 81 8.48 6.69 -8.94
CA GLU A 81 7.91 8.03 -8.81
C GLU A 81 7.92 8.54 -7.36
N ILE A 82 8.03 7.66 -6.36
CA ILE A 82 7.88 8.01 -4.95
C ILE A 82 9.14 8.73 -4.45
N PRO A 83 9.04 10.00 -4.00
CA PRO A 83 10.19 10.72 -3.47
C PRO A 83 10.55 10.23 -2.07
N ASP A 84 11.85 10.11 -1.75
CA ASP A 84 12.36 9.55 -0.49
C ASP A 84 11.81 10.18 0.81
N LYS A 85 11.32 11.43 0.75
CA LYS A 85 10.79 12.17 1.91
C LYS A 85 9.28 12.02 2.08
N LEU A 86 8.57 11.49 1.09
CA LEU A 86 7.12 11.36 1.11
C LEU A 86 6.73 10.09 1.89
N PRO A 87 6.02 10.19 3.03
CA PRO A 87 5.52 8.99 3.70
C PRO A 87 4.66 8.15 2.76
N VAL A 88 4.97 6.86 2.68
CA VAL A 88 4.29 5.91 1.79
C VAL A 88 3.79 4.70 2.55
N MET A 89 2.63 4.19 2.17
CA MET A 89 2.14 2.88 2.58
C MET A 89 2.19 1.90 1.41
N ILE A 90 2.92 0.80 1.59
CA ILE A 90 2.96 -0.32 0.64
C ILE A 90 2.07 -1.41 1.18
N ASP A 91 0.98 -1.68 0.47
CA ASP A 91 0.08 -2.78 0.80
C ASP A 91 0.52 -4.07 0.12
N LEU A 92 0.73 -5.09 0.95
CA LEU A 92 1.39 -6.34 0.59
C LEU A 92 0.39 -7.48 0.56
N GLU A 93 -0.27 -7.63 -0.58
CA GLU A 93 -1.26 -8.68 -0.80
C GLU A 93 -1.02 -9.42 -2.10
N LEU A 94 -1.40 -10.69 -2.12
CA LEU A 94 -1.31 -11.50 -3.34
C LEU A 94 -2.34 -11.03 -4.38
N PRO A 95 -2.09 -11.26 -5.69
CA PRO A 95 -3.06 -10.94 -6.71
C PRO A 95 -4.38 -11.67 -6.45
N THR A 96 -5.46 -10.93 -6.65
CA THR A 96 -6.84 -11.40 -6.46
C THR A 96 -7.17 -12.50 -7.47
N THR A 97 -8.21 -13.29 -7.19
CA THR A 97 -8.67 -14.37 -8.09
C THR A 97 -9.07 -13.88 -9.48
N GLN A 98 -9.44 -12.60 -9.61
CA GLN A 98 -9.76 -11.97 -10.90
C GLN A 98 -8.55 -11.92 -11.86
N ASN A 99 -7.32 -12.06 -11.34
CA ASN A 99 -6.08 -12.04 -12.11
C ASN A 99 -5.12 -13.17 -11.71
N SER A 100 -5.65 -14.38 -11.51
CA SER A 100 -4.86 -15.57 -11.15
C SER A 100 -3.74 -15.93 -12.16
N ASN A 101 -3.87 -15.50 -13.42
CA ASN A 101 -2.82 -15.67 -14.43
C ASN A 101 -1.48 -15.00 -14.05
N LEU A 102 -1.49 -14.03 -13.13
CA LEU A 102 -0.28 -13.38 -12.65
C LEU A 102 0.65 -14.34 -11.90
N TYR A 103 0.12 -15.35 -11.20
CA TYR A 103 0.95 -16.34 -10.52
C TYR A 103 1.86 -17.09 -11.50
N PHE A 104 1.36 -17.41 -12.69
CA PHE A 104 2.09 -18.12 -13.73
C PHE A 104 2.95 -17.17 -14.56
N THR A 105 2.36 -16.07 -15.05
CA THR A 105 3.04 -15.15 -15.96
C THR A 105 4.16 -14.36 -15.27
N GLN A 106 4.09 -14.13 -13.96
CA GLN A 106 5.12 -13.40 -13.20
C GLN A 106 6.00 -14.32 -12.34
N LEU A 107 5.84 -15.65 -12.41
CA LEU A 107 6.64 -16.58 -11.61
C LEU A 107 8.14 -16.38 -11.79
N HIS A 108 8.59 -16.18 -13.04
CA HIS A 108 10.00 -15.91 -13.37
C HIS A 108 10.50 -14.57 -12.82
N ASN A 109 9.61 -13.62 -12.57
CA ASN A 109 9.92 -12.32 -11.98
C ASN A 109 9.85 -12.33 -10.46
N PHE A 110 9.27 -13.36 -9.84
CA PHE A 110 9.07 -13.46 -8.39
C PHE A 110 10.30 -13.05 -7.56
N PRO A 111 11.50 -13.65 -7.73
CA PRO A 111 12.65 -13.28 -6.90
C PRO A 111 13.11 -11.85 -7.16
N LYS A 112 13.03 -11.39 -8.41
CA LYS A 112 13.42 -10.04 -8.79
C LYS A 112 12.44 -8.99 -8.26
N ASN A 113 11.14 -9.29 -8.21
CA ASN A 113 10.10 -8.41 -7.68
C ASN A 113 10.17 -8.34 -6.16
N LYS A 114 10.34 -9.49 -5.51
CA LYS A 114 10.59 -9.56 -4.06
C LYS A 114 11.77 -8.68 -3.64
N LEU A 115 12.88 -8.78 -4.38
CA LEU A 115 14.07 -7.96 -4.12
C LEU A 115 13.83 -6.47 -4.37
N LEU A 116 13.06 -6.09 -5.39
CA LEU A 116 12.72 -4.69 -5.65
C LEU A 116 11.92 -4.10 -4.49
N ILE A 117 10.84 -4.77 -4.08
CA ILE A 117 10.00 -4.34 -2.96
C ILE A 117 10.84 -4.27 -1.68
N GLU A 118 11.64 -5.29 -1.40
CA GLU A 118 12.52 -5.31 -0.22
C GLU A 118 13.51 -4.14 -0.20
N ARG A 119 14.16 -3.86 -1.35
CA ARG A 119 15.12 -2.75 -1.46
C ARG A 119 14.44 -1.41 -1.22
N PHE A 120 13.26 -1.20 -1.80
CA PHE A 120 12.49 0.01 -1.61
C PHE A 120 12.14 0.22 -0.14
N ILE A 121 11.53 -0.79 0.50
CA ILE A 121 11.13 -0.72 1.92
C ILE A 121 12.34 -0.43 2.82
N ARG A 122 13.52 -1.02 2.50
CA ARG A 122 14.74 -0.83 3.28
C ARG A 122 15.39 0.55 3.11
N GLN A 123 15.31 1.14 1.92
CA GLN A 123 16.04 2.36 1.56
C GLN A 123 15.22 3.63 1.78
N HIS A 124 13.90 3.54 1.68
CA HIS A 124 13.01 4.69 1.78
C HIS A 124 12.84 5.12 3.24
N ASN A 125 12.82 6.43 3.52
CA ASN A 125 12.93 6.96 4.88
C ASN A 125 11.69 6.72 5.75
N SER A 126 10.50 6.73 5.14
CA SER A 126 9.23 6.58 5.86
C SER A 126 8.30 5.66 5.09
N VAL A 127 8.31 4.37 5.46
CA VAL A 127 7.47 3.34 4.85
C VAL A 127 6.58 2.70 5.90
N TYR A 128 5.30 2.64 5.59
CA TYR A 128 4.32 1.83 6.27
C TYR A 128 4.07 0.56 5.43
N THR A 129 4.04 -0.61 6.04
CA THR A 129 3.63 -1.85 5.35
C THR A 129 2.29 -2.30 5.89
N ALA A 130 1.30 -2.50 5.03
CA ALA A 130 0.04 -3.14 5.41
C ALA A 130 0.16 -4.64 5.14
N GLU A 131 -0.07 -5.45 6.18
CA GLU A 131 0.23 -6.88 6.16
C GLU A 131 -0.88 -7.69 6.82
N TYR A 132 -1.14 -8.90 6.27
CA TYR A 132 -2.09 -9.85 6.85
C TYR A 132 -1.71 -10.25 8.28
N PHE A 133 -2.70 -10.28 9.17
CA PHE A 133 -2.57 -10.83 10.51
C PHE A 133 -3.58 -11.97 10.74
N PRO A 134 -3.17 -13.11 11.36
CA PRO A 134 -1.86 -13.41 11.94
C PRO A 134 -0.79 -13.74 10.89
N ILE A 135 0.46 -13.34 11.19
CA ILE A 135 1.60 -13.54 10.30
C ILE A 135 2.02 -15.01 10.29
N LYS A 136 1.99 -15.64 9.11
CA LYS A 136 2.45 -17.02 8.88
C LYS A 136 3.85 -17.04 8.29
N ARG A 137 4.62 -18.11 8.53
CA ARG A 137 5.98 -18.29 7.97
C ARG A 137 5.99 -18.20 6.44
N THR A 138 4.93 -18.66 5.78
CA THR A 138 4.74 -18.59 4.32
C THR A 138 4.67 -17.16 3.81
N MET A 139 4.15 -16.21 4.58
CA MET A 139 4.05 -14.79 4.17
C MET A 139 5.43 -14.17 3.96
N LYS A 140 6.41 -14.51 4.81
CA LYS A 140 7.81 -14.08 4.63
C LYS A 140 8.42 -14.66 3.36
N PHE A 141 8.11 -15.91 3.03
CA PHE A 141 8.56 -16.52 1.79
C PHE A 141 7.95 -15.81 0.58
N LEU A 142 6.65 -15.54 0.62
CA LEU A 142 5.87 -14.85 -0.41
C LEU A 142 6.14 -13.35 -0.51
N GLY A 143 7.03 -12.78 0.32
CA GLY A 143 7.34 -11.34 0.29
C GLY A 143 6.17 -10.47 0.76
N LEU A 144 5.30 -11.00 1.61
CA LEU A 144 4.12 -10.32 2.19
C LEU A 144 4.34 -9.91 3.65
N HIS A 145 5.56 -10.07 4.15
CA HIS A 145 5.91 -9.72 5.52
C HIS A 145 7.35 -9.23 5.58
N TYR A 146 7.55 -8.01 6.11
CA TYR A 146 8.86 -7.43 6.34
C TYR A 146 9.00 -7.05 7.82
N ASN A 147 10.09 -7.49 8.45
CA ASN A 147 10.31 -7.22 9.86
C ASN A 147 10.53 -5.71 10.11
N PRO A 148 9.65 -5.02 10.86
CA PRO A 148 9.70 -3.57 11.00
C PRO A 148 11.01 -3.06 11.64
N ILE A 149 11.61 -3.83 12.55
CA ILE A 149 12.89 -3.47 13.19
C ILE A 149 14.03 -3.53 12.17
N LYS A 150 14.10 -4.63 11.39
CA LYS A 150 15.16 -4.82 10.39
C LYS A 150 15.07 -3.79 9.26
N TYR A 151 13.86 -3.46 8.84
CA TYR A 151 13.62 -2.60 7.68
C TYR A 151 13.34 -1.13 8.04
N LYS A 152 13.34 -0.77 9.33
CA LYS A 152 12.97 0.57 9.83
C LYS A 152 11.61 1.05 9.30
N SER A 153 10.72 0.11 9.01
CA SER A 153 9.35 0.37 8.53
C SER A 153 8.35 0.29 9.68
N LYS A 154 7.15 0.83 9.46
CA LYS A 154 6.02 0.74 10.40
C LYS A 154 5.01 -0.26 9.86
N MET A 155 4.81 -1.36 10.58
CA MET A 155 3.87 -2.40 10.16
C MET A 155 2.45 -2.08 10.67
N ILE A 156 1.48 -2.09 9.76
CA ILE A 156 0.05 -2.00 10.01
C ILE A 156 -0.50 -3.43 9.90
N LYS A 157 -1.03 -3.94 11.01
CA LYS A 157 -1.62 -5.28 11.07
C LYS A 157 -3.07 -5.20 10.62
N MET A 158 -3.39 -5.84 9.50
CA MET A 158 -4.76 -5.91 9.01
C MET A 158 -5.47 -7.11 9.62
N PHE A 159 -6.55 -6.84 10.37
CA PHE A 159 -7.45 -7.86 10.90
C PHE A 159 -8.71 -7.90 10.04
N TYR A 160 -8.86 -8.98 9.30
CA TYR A 160 -10.06 -9.22 8.50
C TYR A 160 -11.04 -10.07 9.31
N THR A 161 -12.18 -9.50 9.68
CA THR A 161 -13.27 -10.20 10.39
C THR A 161 -14.27 -10.84 9.43
N SER A 162 -14.23 -10.45 8.16
CA SER A 162 -14.91 -11.13 7.06
C SER A 162 -13.87 -11.60 6.05
N MET A 163 -13.97 -12.85 5.61
CA MET A 163 -13.22 -13.29 4.44
C MET A 163 -13.82 -12.59 3.23
N TRP A 164 -12.96 -12.02 2.39
CA TRP A 164 -13.35 -11.66 1.03
C TRP A 164 -14.03 -12.88 0.39
N PRO A 165 -15.13 -12.73 -0.38
CA PRO A 165 -15.70 -13.86 -1.09
C PRO A 165 -14.65 -14.33 -2.10
N PHE A 166 -13.85 -15.33 -1.71
CA PHE A 166 -13.13 -16.14 -2.67
C PHE A 166 -14.22 -16.79 -3.53
N PRO A 167 -14.35 -16.44 -4.81
CA PRO A 167 -15.26 -17.18 -5.67
C PRO A 167 -14.81 -18.63 -5.63
N ARG A 168 -15.75 -19.51 -5.28
CA ARG A 168 -15.58 -20.96 -5.29
C ARG A 168 -15.35 -21.46 -6.71
#